data_AF-A0A1H3P360-F1
#
_entry.id   AF-A0A1H3P360-F1
#
_cell.length_a   1.000
_cell.length_b   1.000
_cell.length_c   1.000
_cell.angle_alpha   90.00
_cell.angle_beta   90.00
_cell.angle_gamma   90.00
#
_symmetry.space_group_name_H-M   'P 1'
#
loop_
_entity.id
_entity.type
_entity.pdbx_description
1 polymer ?
#
loop_
_entity_poly.entity_id
_entity_poly.type
_entity_poly.pdbx_seq_one_letter_code
_entity_poly.pdbx_strand_id
1 'polypeptide(L)'
;MSVKRLGSWLADIAAFALAATGTVGAALMAMRPTGLRQLFVMGVSLLVLAALLACLIRAVRQWKRLRFAGLLAPAALLAALPLGVEVGQGLRTWRFERDLPRYQAMAKWALARAVPGERIDVPIPPEARDLAYLVRVSDEPGCGRIVDFYWGAGFPVKHTARRYVEIPQKIEDDACRGYWTRGLRRGEHWFEASD
;
A
#
# COMPACT_ATOMS: atom_id res chain seq x y z
N MET A 1 31.93 -20.64 24.85
CA MET A 1 30.47 -20.60 24.62
C MET A 1 30.00 -21.97 24.15
N SER A 2 28.99 -22.58 24.78
CA SER A 2 28.42 -23.86 24.32
C SER A 2 27.77 -23.69 22.93
N VAL A 3 28.00 -24.63 22.01
CA VAL A 3 27.42 -24.68 20.65
C VAL A 3 25.89 -24.45 20.65
N LYS A 4 25.19 -24.86 21.71
CA LYS A 4 23.74 -24.66 21.90
C LYS A 4 23.30 -23.22 22.23
N ARG A 5 24.23 -22.29 22.55
CA ARG A 5 23.93 -20.84 22.67
C ARG A 5 24.11 -20.10 21.35
N LEU A 6 25.04 -20.57 20.51
CA LEU A 6 25.29 -19.96 19.20
C LEU A 6 24.10 -20.19 18.25
N GLY A 7 23.55 -21.41 18.23
CA GLY A 7 22.39 -21.74 17.40
C GLY A 7 21.10 -20.99 17.76
N SER A 8 20.86 -20.69 19.04
CA SER A 8 19.68 -19.92 19.45
C SER A 8 19.78 -18.45 19.04
N TRP A 9 20.97 -17.87 19.14
CA TRP A 9 21.22 -16.47 18.78
C TRP A 9 21.12 -16.24 17.27
N LEU A 10 21.65 -17.15 16.46
CA LEU A 10 21.51 -17.09 15.00
C LEU A 10 20.05 -17.19 14.56
N ALA A 11 19.25 -18.03 15.23
CA ALA A 11 17.81 -18.14 14.96
C ALA A 11 17.06 -16.84 15.29
N ASP A 12 17.42 -16.18 16.41
CA ASP A 12 16.83 -14.90 16.79
C ASP A 12 17.22 -13.79 15.79
N ILE A 13 18.48 -13.73 15.35
CA ILE A 13 18.91 -12.77 14.30
C ILE A 13 18.16 -13.01 13.00
N ALA A 14 18.05 -14.26 12.55
CA ALA A 14 17.33 -14.59 11.33
C ALA A 14 15.86 -14.16 11.42
N ALA A 15 15.22 -14.35 12.58
CA ALA A 15 13.85 -13.89 12.82
C ALA A 15 13.74 -12.36 12.78
N PHE A 16 14.67 -11.63 13.40
CA PHE A 16 14.67 -10.15 13.34
C PHE A 16 14.93 -9.62 11.93
N ALA A 17 15.86 -10.22 11.19
CA ALA A 17 16.13 -9.85 9.80
C ALA A 17 14.90 -10.11 8.91
N LEU A 18 14.21 -11.23 9.12
CA LEU A 18 12.98 -11.55 8.41
C LEU A 18 11.83 -10.61 8.79
N ALA A 19 11.70 -10.26 10.07
CA ALA A 19 10.74 -9.26 10.53
C ALA A 19 10.98 -7.90 9.84
N ALA A 20 12.23 -7.41 9.83
CA ALA A 20 12.59 -6.18 9.14
C ALA A 20 12.31 -6.24 7.64
N THR A 21 12.64 -7.36 6.98
CA THR A 21 12.35 -7.59 5.56
C THR A 21 10.85 -7.60 5.29
N GLY A 22 10.07 -8.21 6.18
CA GLY A 22 8.61 -8.20 6.15
C GLY A 22 8.02 -6.80 6.26
N THR A 23 8.51 -6.00 7.22
CA THR A 23 8.11 -4.59 7.39
C THR A 23 8.42 -3.77 6.14
N VAL A 24 9.64 -3.88 5.59
CA VAL A 24 10.04 -3.17 4.37
C VAL A 24 9.19 -3.62 3.18
N GLY A 25 8.98 -4.93 3.01
CA GLY A 25 8.14 -5.47 1.94
C GLY A 25 6.71 -4.93 2.01
N ALA A 26 6.08 -5.00 3.18
CA ALA A 26 4.73 -4.49 3.41
C ALA A 26 4.65 -2.97 3.14
N ALA A 27 5.63 -2.20 3.60
CA ALA A 27 5.69 -0.76 3.33
C ALA A 27 5.82 -0.46 1.83
N LEU A 28 6.70 -1.15 1.11
CA LEU A 28 6.88 -0.97 -0.34
C LEU A 28 5.62 -1.32 -1.14
N MET A 29 4.88 -2.35 -0.72
CA MET A 29 3.60 -2.73 -1.32
C MET A 29 2.53 -1.68 -1.05
N ALA A 30 2.40 -1.20 0.20
CA ALA A 30 1.45 -0.16 0.56
C ALA A 30 1.75 1.19 -0.15
N MET A 31 3.02 1.49 -0.43
CA MET A 31 3.45 2.67 -1.17
C MET A 31 3.05 2.65 -2.65
N ARG A 32 3.18 1.50 -3.32
CA ARG A 32 2.78 1.30 -4.72
C ARG A 32 2.45 -0.17 -4.95
N PRO A 33 1.16 -0.55 -4.92
CA PRO A 33 0.76 -1.93 -5.11
C PRO A 33 1.01 -2.33 -6.56
N THR A 34 2.04 -3.14 -6.82
CA THR A 34 2.25 -3.74 -8.13
C THR A 34 2.14 -5.25 -7.99
N GLY A 35 1.76 -5.95 -9.07
CA GLY A 35 1.65 -7.42 -9.04
C GLY A 35 2.94 -8.11 -8.57
N LEU A 36 4.12 -7.61 -8.98
CA LEU A 36 5.40 -8.14 -8.50
C LEU A 36 5.62 -7.91 -7.00
N ARG A 37 5.32 -6.72 -6.49
CA ARG A 37 5.44 -6.41 -5.05
C ARG A 37 4.47 -7.23 -4.22
N GLN A 38 3.29 -7.51 -4.76
CA GLN A 38 2.30 -8.38 -4.13
C GLN A 38 2.80 -9.81 -3.99
N LEU A 39 3.34 -10.40 -5.07
CA LEU A 39 3.93 -11.73 -5.03
C LEU A 39 5.10 -11.80 -4.04
N PHE A 40 5.95 -10.76 -4.04
CA PHE A 40 7.04 -10.65 -3.06
C PHE A 40 6.54 -10.61 -1.62
N VAL A 41 5.57 -9.74 -1.31
CA VAL A 41 5.00 -9.63 0.05
C VAL A 41 4.31 -10.92 0.46
N MET A 42 3.61 -11.60 -0.45
CA MET A 42 3.00 -12.90 -0.18
C MET A 42 4.07 -13.94 0.19
N GLY A 43 5.14 -14.05 -0.59
CA GLY A 43 6.27 -14.94 -0.28
C GLY A 43 6.92 -14.63 1.07
N VAL A 44 7.20 -13.36 1.35
CA VAL A 44 7.77 -12.93 2.64
C VAL A 44 6.81 -13.21 3.79
N SER A 45 5.50 -13.03 3.60
CA SER A 45 4.49 -13.30 4.64
C SER A 45 4.41 -14.78 5.01
N LEU A 46 4.54 -15.68 4.02
CA LEU A 46 4.61 -17.12 4.26
C LEU A 46 5.88 -17.49 5.04
N LEU A 47 7.03 -16.89 4.70
CA LEU A 47 8.28 -17.08 5.44
C LEU A 47 8.15 -16.57 6.89
N VAL A 48 7.56 -15.38 7.08
CA VAL A 48 7.31 -14.81 8.41
C VAL A 48 6.42 -15.73 9.24
N LEU A 49 5.35 -16.29 8.66
CA LEU A 49 4.47 -17.23 9.34
C LEU A 49 5.22 -18.52 9.74
N ALA A 50 6.00 -19.10 8.83
CA ALA A 50 6.80 -20.29 9.11
C ALA A 50 7.83 -20.03 10.22
N ALA A 51 8.52 -18.89 10.18
CA ALA A 51 9.48 -18.49 11.20
C ALA A 51 8.81 -18.22 12.56
N LEU A 52 7.62 -17.61 12.55
CA LEU A 52 6.82 -17.36 13.75
C LEU A 52 6.47 -18.68 14.44
N LEU A 53 5.95 -19.66 13.70
CA LEU A 53 5.64 -20.99 14.22
C LEU A 53 6.89 -21.69 14.78
N ALA A 54 8.00 -21.64 14.05
CA ALA A 54 9.26 -22.22 14.51
C ALA A 54 9.77 -21.56 15.81
N CYS A 55 9.67 -20.23 15.91
CA CYS A 55 10.05 -19.48 17.10
C CYS A 55 9.13 -19.79 18.30
N LEU A 56 7.82 -19.89 18.08
CA LEU A 56 6.86 -20.27 19.12
C LEU A 56 7.11 -21.70 19.63
N ILE A 57 7.30 -22.68 18.73
CA ILE A 57 7.65 -24.05 19.10
C ILE A 57 8.93 -24.09 19.93
N ARG A 58 9.95 -23.32 19.53
CA ARG A 58 11.21 -23.20 20.30
C ARG A 58 10.97 -22.58 21.67
N ALA A 59 10.21 -21.49 21.76
CA ALA A 59 9.91 -20.82 23.02
C ALA A 59 9.19 -21.75 24.01
N VAL A 60 8.23 -22.54 23.54
CA VAL A 60 7.53 -23.56 24.34
C VAL A 60 8.49 -24.67 24.77
N ARG A 61 9.22 -25.28 23.82
CA ARG A 61 10.14 -26.40 24.11
C ARG A 61 11.28 -26.01 25.05
N GLN A 62 11.70 -24.75 25.02
CA GLN A 62 12.81 -24.24 25.83
C GLN A 62 12.36 -23.26 26.91
N TRP A 63 11.09 -23.29 27.33
CA TRP A 63 10.51 -22.34 28.27
C TRP A 63 11.32 -22.19 29.56
N LYS A 64 11.76 -23.32 30.15
CA LYS A 64 12.57 -23.33 31.38
C LYS A 64 13.89 -22.58 31.23
N ARG A 65 14.44 -22.51 30.02
CA ARG A 65 15.74 -21.88 29.71
C ARG A 65 15.60 -20.45 29.23
N LEU A 66 14.66 -20.19 28.32
CA LEU A 66 14.51 -18.90 27.64
C LEU A 66 13.51 -17.98 28.35
N ARG A 67 12.52 -18.53 29.05
CA ARG A 67 11.41 -17.79 29.67
C ARG A 67 10.84 -16.75 28.69
N PHE A 68 10.52 -15.55 29.16
CA PHE A 68 10.00 -14.45 28.35
C PHE A 68 10.95 -13.99 27.23
N ALA A 69 12.27 -14.16 27.37
CA ALA A 69 13.20 -13.78 26.30
C ALA A 69 12.97 -14.62 25.01
N GLY A 70 12.44 -15.83 25.13
CA GLY A 70 12.05 -16.66 23.98
C GLY A 70 10.88 -16.10 23.17
N LEU A 71 10.14 -15.12 23.70
CA LEU A 71 8.99 -14.49 23.04
C LEU A 71 9.34 -13.24 22.24
N LEU A 72 10.58 -12.72 22.35
CA LEU A 72 11.00 -11.50 21.65
C LEU A 72 10.95 -11.66 20.13
N ALA A 73 11.50 -12.76 19.59
CA ALA A 73 11.47 -13.03 18.15
C ALA A 73 10.04 -13.22 17.60
N PRO A 74 9.16 -14.03 18.23
CA PRO A 74 7.74 -14.08 17.86
C PRO A 74 7.04 -12.71 17.90
N ALA A 75 7.29 -11.92 18.95
CA ALA A 75 6.69 -10.59 19.09
C ALA A 75 7.13 -9.64 17.96
N ALA A 76 8.42 -9.65 17.61
CA ALA A 76 8.93 -8.84 16.50
C ALA A 76 8.33 -9.25 15.15
N LEU A 77 8.22 -10.55 14.89
CA LEU A 77 7.58 -11.07 13.66
C LEU A 77 6.11 -10.68 13.57
N LEU A 78 5.37 -10.71 14.69
CA LEU A 78 3.98 -10.28 14.76
C LEU A 78 3.82 -8.78 14.55
N ALA A 79 4.71 -7.97 15.14
CA ALA A 79 4.68 -6.52 15.01
C ALA A 79 5.08 -6.03 13.60
N ALA A 80 5.86 -6.81 12.86
CA ALA A 80 6.40 -6.43 11.56
C ALA A 80 5.34 -6.05 10.53
N LEU A 81 4.21 -6.77 10.50
CA LEU A 81 3.14 -6.59 9.54
C LEU A 81 2.36 -5.28 9.74
N PRO A 82 1.72 -5.01 10.91
CA PRO A 82 1.00 -3.76 11.12
C PRO A 82 1.93 -2.55 11.01
N LEU A 83 3.15 -2.63 11.53
CA LEU A 83 4.13 -1.55 11.40
C LEU A 83 4.46 -1.25 9.94
N GLY A 84 4.64 -2.28 9.11
CA GLY A 84 4.91 -2.11 7.69
C GLY A 84 3.75 -1.44 6.95
N VAL A 85 2.51 -1.78 7.31
CA VAL A 85 1.31 -1.14 6.73
C VAL A 85 1.25 0.34 7.10
N GLU A 86 1.40 0.69 8.38
CA GLU A 86 1.36 2.08 8.85
C GLU A 86 2.46 2.94 8.20
N VAL A 87 3.70 2.45 8.23
CA VAL A 87 4.84 3.13 7.58
C VAL A 87 4.59 3.31 6.08
N GLY A 88 4.06 2.27 5.42
CA GLY A 88 3.72 2.32 4.02
C GLY A 88 2.64 3.33 3.67
N GLN A 89 1.62 3.49 4.51
CA GLN A 89 0.59 4.52 4.36
C GLN A 89 1.15 5.93 4.53
N GLY A 90 2.04 6.14 5.50
CA GLY A 90 2.76 7.40 5.69
C GLY A 90 3.60 7.77 4.47
N LEU A 91 4.43 6.83 4.00
CA LEU A 91 5.28 7.02 2.81
C LEU A 91 4.47 7.25 1.53
N ARG A 92 3.32 6.58 1.40
CA ARG A 92 2.38 6.80 0.30
C ARG A 92 1.81 8.22 0.31
N THR A 93 1.45 8.71 1.50
CA THR A 93 0.91 10.07 1.69
C THR A 93 1.98 11.11 1.33
N TRP A 94 3.16 10.99 1.91
CA TRP A 94 4.31 11.86 1.62
C TRP A 94 4.64 11.89 0.13
N ARG A 95 4.66 10.72 -0.53
CA ARG A 95 4.93 10.65 -1.97
C ARG A 95 3.86 11.37 -2.78
N PHE A 96 2.58 11.20 -2.43
CA PHE A 96 1.49 11.90 -3.09
C PHE A 96 1.63 13.41 -2.95
N GLU A 97 1.91 13.91 -1.74
CA GLU A 97 2.10 15.34 -1.48
C GLU A 97 3.29 15.90 -2.27
N ARG A 98 4.40 15.18 -2.31
CA ARG A 98 5.58 15.54 -3.11
C ARG A 98 5.26 15.57 -4.61
N ASP A 99 4.51 14.58 -5.11
CA ASP A 99 4.18 14.44 -6.53
C ASP A 99 2.90 15.23 -6.92
N LEU A 100 2.27 15.94 -5.96
CA LEU A 100 0.99 16.64 -6.14
C LEU A 100 1.00 17.64 -7.30
N PRO A 101 2.05 18.47 -7.51
CA PRO A 101 2.08 19.39 -8.65
C PRO A 101 2.01 18.66 -10.00
N ARG A 102 2.63 17.47 -10.09
CA ARG A 102 2.61 16.64 -11.30
C ARG A 102 1.22 16.05 -11.54
N TYR A 103 0.57 15.58 -10.48
CA TYR A 103 -0.82 15.12 -10.53
C TYR A 103 -1.77 16.24 -10.97
N GLN A 104 -1.61 17.45 -10.44
CA GLN A 104 -2.41 18.62 -10.83
C GLN A 104 -2.21 19.01 -12.30
N ALA A 105 -0.96 19.05 -12.78
CA ALA A 105 -0.67 19.33 -14.17
C ALA A 105 -1.30 18.28 -15.10
N MET A 106 -1.18 16.99 -14.74
CA MET A 106 -1.74 15.90 -15.51
C MET A 106 -3.27 15.88 -15.48
N ALA A 107 -3.91 16.26 -14.37
CA ALA A 107 -5.37 16.37 -14.29
C ALA A 107 -5.89 17.45 -15.24
N LYS A 108 -5.27 18.64 -15.25
CA LYS A 108 -5.58 19.71 -16.20
C LYS A 108 -5.38 19.26 -17.65
N TRP A 109 -4.26 18.59 -17.93
CA TRP A 109 -3.95 18.06 -19.25
C TRP A 109 -4.97 17.03 -19.75
N ALA A 110 -5.44 16.15 -18.86
CA ALA A 110 -6.44 15.13 -19.15
C ALA A 110 -7.82 15.74 -19.39
N LEU A 111 -8.25 16.67 -18.53
CA LEU A 111 -9.53 17.38 -18.67
C LEU A 111 -9.61 18.19 -19.97
N ALA A 112 -8.50 18.79 -20.42
CA ALA A 112 -8.44 19.53 -21.68
C ALA A 112 -8.60 18.65 -22.93
N ARG A 113 -8.44 17.32 -22.79
CA ARG A 113 -8.58 16.34 -23.87
C ARG A 113 -9.84 15.51 -23.78
N ALA A 114 -10.57 15.63 -22.67
CA ALA A 114 -11.82 14.94 -22.49
C ALA A 114 -12.93 15.62 -23.29
N VAL A 115 -13.71 14.80 -24.01
CA VAL A 115 -14.97 15.24 -24.59
C VAL A 115 -15.98 15.35 -23.45
N PRO A 116 -16.63 16.52 -23.26
CA PRO A 116 -17.66 16.68 -22.22
C PRO A 116 -18.79 15.64 -22.39
N GLY A 117 -19.29 15.10 -21.28
CA GLY A 117 -20.33 14.08 -21.27
C GLY A 117 -19.86 12.65 -21.57
N GLU A 118 -18.57 12.42 -21.86
CA GLU A 118 -18.03 11.09 -22.13
C GLU A 118 -17.13 10.56 -21.02
N ARG A 119 -17.08 9.23 -20.90
CA ARG A 119 -16.09 8.52 -20.10
C ARG A 119 -14.99 8.00 -21.02
N ILE A 120 -13.80 8.57 -20.90
CA ILE A 120 -12.67 8.24 -21.78
C ILE A 120 -11.40 7.88 -21.02
N ASP A 121 -10.62 6.97 -21.60
CA ASP A 121 -9.27 6.66 -21.15
C ASP A 121 -8.29 7.58 -21.87
N VAL A 122 -7.58 8.41 -21.12
CA VAL A 122 -6.68 9.41 -21.68
C VAL A 122 -5.26 8.84 -21.76
N PRO A 123 -4.60 8.87 -22.93
CA PRO A 123 -3.23 8.40 -23.08
C PRO A 123 -2.28 9.10 -22.09
N ILE A 124 -1.45 8.33 -21.37
CA ILE A 124 -0.52 8.90 -20.40
C ILE A 124 0.78 9.29 -21.11
N PRO A 125 1.21 10.57 -21.05
CA PRO A 125 2.46 10.99 -21.65
C PRO A 125 3.67 10.33 -20.94
N PRO A 126 4.79 10.08 -21.64
CA PRO A 126 5.92 9.32 -21.10
C PRO A 126 6.42 9.79 -19.72
N GLU A 127 6.47 11.10 -19.52
CA GLU A 127 6.93 11.77 -18.29
C GLU A 127 5.98 11.61 -17.09
N ALA A 128 4.76 11.09 -17.29
CA ALA A 128 3.76 10.88 -16.24
C ALA A 128 3.39 9.40 -16.04
N ARG A 129 4.03 8.46 -16.77
CA ARG A 129 3.74 7.02 -16.67
C ARG A 129 4.05 6.41 -15.31
N ASP A 130 4.88 7.05 -14.50
CA ASP A 130 5.15 6.62 -13.13
C ASP A 130 4.01 6.96 -12.16
N LEU A 131 3.09 7.87 -12.52
CA LEU A 131 1.99 8.31 -11.66
C LEU A 131 0.79 7.35 -11.68
N ALA A 132 0.54 6.71 -12.82
CA ALA A 132 -0.59 5.83 -13.05
C ALA A 132 -0.32 4.87 -14.23
N TYR A 133 -0.95 3.70 -14.22
CA TYR A 133 -0.99 2.82 -15.40
C TYR A 133 -2.19 3.11 -16.31
N LEU A 134 -3.23 3.78 -15.78
CA LEU A 134 -4.41 4.21 -16.51
C LEU A 134 -4.87 5.56 -15.95
N VAL A 135 -5.21 6.49 -16.84
CA VAL A 135 -5.90 7.75 -16.49
C VAL A 135 -7.24 7.75 -17.19
N ARG A 136 -8.31 7.96 -16.42
CA ARG A 136 -9.67 7.99 -16.94
C ARG A 136 -10.32 9.30 -16.53
N VAL A 137 -11.02 9.92 -17.48
CA VAL A 137 -11.89 11.05 -17.21
C VAL A 137 -13.33 10.58 -17.32
N SER A 138 -14.16 10.96 -16.37
CA SER A 138 -15.61 10.79 -16.46
C SER A 138 -16.31 12.10 -16.16
N ASP A 139 -17.45 12.31 -16.82
CA ASP A 139 -18.38 13.38 -16.51
C ASP A 139 -19.58 12.75 -15.80
N GLU A 140 -19.65 12.94 -14.49
CA GLU A 140 -20.67 12.29 -13.66
C GLU A 140 -21.77 13.33 -13.34
N PRO A 141 -23.05 13.03 -13.65
CA PRO A 141 -24.15 13.96 -13.42
C PRO A 141 -24.18 14.48 -11.99
N GLY A 142 -24.12 15.80 -11.84
CA GLY A 142 -24.12 16.45 -10.54
C GLY A 142 -22.78 16.47 -9.83
N CYS A 143 -21.76 15.72 -10.26
CA CYS A 143 -20.43 15.66 -9.63
C CYS A 143 -19.36 16.47 -10.38
N GLY A 144 -19.70 16.90 -11.60
CA GLY A 144 -18.75 17.53 -12.51
C GLY A 144 -17.76 16.50 -13.07
N ARG A 145 -16.64 17.01 -13.60
CA ARG A 145 -15.62 16.15 -14.20
C ARG A 145 -14.70 15.56 -13.14
N ILE A 146 -14.45 14.26 -13.28
CA ILE A 146 -13.61 13.47 -12.40
C ILE A 146 -12.44 12.90 -13.20
N VAL A 147 -11.24 12.94 -12.62
CA VAL A 147 -10.05 12.30 -13.19
C VAL A 147 -9.53 11.24 -12.23
N ASP A 148 -9.57 9.98 -12.66
CA ASP A 148 -9.04 8.84 -11.92
C ASP A 148 -7.67 8.42 -12.47
N PHE A 149 -6.66 8.46 -11.59
CA PHE A 149 -5.32 7.97 -11.83
C PHE A 149 -5.18 6.61 -11.17
N TYR A 150 -5.28 5.52 -11.93
CA TYR A 150 -5.14 4.17 -11.37
C TYR A 150 -3.66 3.81 -11.24
N TRP A 151 -3.21 3.52 -10.02
CA TRP A 151 -1.77 3.39 -9.73
C TRP A 151 -1.39 2.11 -8.98
N GLY A 152 -2.36 1.31 -8.53
CA GLY A 152 -2.04 0.04 -7.89
C GLY A 152 -3.05 -1.08 -8.11
N ALA A 153 -2.53 -2.30 -7.99
CA ALA A 153 -3.24 -3.58 -8.02
C ALA A 153 -2.91 -4.39 -6.75
N GLY A 154 -3.93 -4.78 -5.98
CA GLY A 154 -3.81 -5.57 -4.74
C GLY A 154 -4.21 -7.05 -4.85
N PHE A 155 -4.14 -7.79 -3.72
CA PHE A 155 -4.68 -9.15 -3.59
C PHE A 155 -5.83 -9.20 -2.56
N PRO A 156 -7.01 -9.76 -2.90
CA PRO A 156 -7.49 -10.00 -4.27
C PRO A 156 -7.41 -8.71 -5.10
N VAL A 157 -7.55 -8.79 -6.43
CA VAL A 157 -7.37 -7.62 -7.33
C VAL A 157 -8.12 -6.43 -6.78
N LYS A 158 -7.35 -5.48 -6.22
CA LYS A 158 -7.85 -4.22 -5.69
C LYS A 158 -7.24 -3.07 -6.46
N HIS A 159 -8.06 -2.30 -7.14
CA HIS A 159 -7.66 -1.09 -7.80
C HIS A 159 -7.53 0.02 -6.77
N THR A 160 -6.45 0.78 -6.90
CA THR A 160 -6.27 2.00 -6.12
C THR A 160 -6.13 3.16 -7.09
N ALA A 161 -6.87 4.23 -6.83
CA ALA A 161 -6.88 5.43 -7.65
C ALA A 161 -6.56 6.67 -6.81
N ARG A 162 -5.87 7.63 -7.42
CA ARG A 162 -5.95 9.03 -6.98
C ARG A 162 -7.03 9.67 -7.83
N ARG A 163 -8.02 10.26 -7.19
CA ARG A 163 -9.15 10.91 -7.83
C ARG A 163 -9.01 12.41 -7.66
N TYR A 164 -9.09 13.13 -8.77
CA TYR A 164 -9.31 14.57 -8.81
C TYR A 164 -10.78 14.83 -9.14
N VAL A 165 -11.42 15.75 -8.43
CA VAL A 165 -12.80 16.17 -8.70
C VAL A 165 -12.83 17.68 -8.93
N GLU A 166 -13.43 18.13 -10.03
CA GLU A 166 -13.56 19.55 -10.35
C GLU A 166 -14.41 20.31 -9.32
N ILE A 167 -15.45 19.66 -8.77
CA ILE A 167 -16.34 20.19 -7.72
C ILE A 167 -16.02 19.52 -6.37
N PRO A 168 -15.13 20.10 -5.53
CA PRO A 168 -14.61 19.44 -4.33
C PRO A 168 -15.65 19.25 -3.23
N GLN A 169 -16.71 20.04 -3.20
CA GLN A 169 -17.77 19.96 -2.19
C GLN A 169 -18.57 18.65 -2.29
N LYS A 170 -18.55 18.00 -3.46
CA LYS A 170 -19.34 16.80 -3.74
C LYS A 170 -18.53 15.51 -3.67
N ILE A 171 -17.25 15.60 -3.31
CA ILE A 171 -16.35 14.44 -3.29
C ILE A 171 -16.77 13.35 -2.28
N GLU A 172 -17.51 13.76 -1.25
CA GLU A 172 -18.03 12.87 -0.21
C GLU A 172 -19.42 12.30 -0.55
N ASP A 173 -20.13 12.89 -1.51
CA ASP A 173 -21.43 12.40 -1.98
C ASP A 173 -21.27 11.01 -2.60
N ASP A 174 -22.11 10.06 -2.18
CA ASP A 174 -22.01 8.66 -2.63
C ASP A 174 -22.12 8.53 -4.15
N ALA A 175 -22.93 9.40 -4.79
CA ALA A 175 -23.05 9.48 -6.24
C ALA A 175 -21.70 9.82 -6.92
N CYS A 176 -20.90 10.69 -6.32
CA CYS A 176 -19.62 11.14 -6.86
C CYS A 176 -18.45 10.24 -6.45
N ARG A 177 -18.62 9.49 -5.36
CA ARG A 177 -17.74 8.38 -5.00
C ARG A 177 -17.88 7.23 -6.01
N GLY A 178 -19.06 7.04 -6.57
CA GLY A 178 -19.33 6.01 -7.57
C GLY A 178 -19.14 4.61 -6.97
N TYR A 179 -18.41 3.73 -7.66
CA TYR A 179 -18.23 2.33 -7.25
C TYR A 179 -17.12 2.11 -6.21
N TRP A 180 -16.40 3.15 -5.78
CA TRP A 180 -15.31 2.99 -4.81
C TRP A 180 -15.84 2.71 -3.41
N THR A 181 -15.49 1.55 -2.84
CA THR A 181 -15.97 1.13 -1.51
C THR A 181 -15.32 1.92 -0.38
N ARG A 182 -14.08 2.37 -0.58
CA ARG A 182 -13.29 3.08 0.41
C ARG A 182 -12.63 4.29 -0.22
N GLY A 183 -12.48 5.34 0.59
CA GLY A 183 -11.46 6.31 0.29
C GLY A 183 -11.27 7.37 1.37
N LEU A 184 -10.25 8.18 1.12
CA LEU A 184 -9.68 9.12 2.06
C LEU A 184 -9.41 10.44 1.36
N ARG A 185 -9.95 11.52 1.90
CA ARG A 185 -9.68 12.88 1.40
C ARG A 185 -8.21 13.21 1.62
N ARG A 186 -7.55 13.70 0.57
CA ARG A 186 -6.12 14.07 0.56
C ARG A 186 -5.89 15.56 0.32
N GLY A 187 -6.93 16.29 -0.03
CA GLY A 187 -6.91 17.73 -0.21
C GLY A 187 -8.28 18.23 -0.63
N GLU A 188 -8.36 19.49 -1.04
CA GLU A 188 -9.63 20.10 -1.46
C GLU A 188 -10.28 19.30 -2.59
N HIS A 189 -9.55 19.09 -3.70
CA HIS A 189 -10.01 18.38 -4.89
C HIS A 189 -9.59 16.90 -4.97
N TRP A 190 -8.83 16.40 -3.99
CA TRP A 190 -8.12 15.12 -4.11
C TRP A 190 -8.61 14.09 -3.13
N PHE A 191 -8.82 12.88 -3.65
CA PHE A 191 -9.27 11.73 -2.89
C PHE A 191 -8.46 10.49 -3.28
N GLU A 192 -8.12 9.68 -2.30
CA GLU A 192 -7.54 8.36 -2.54
C GLU A 192 -8.66 7.33 -2.46
N ALA A 193 -8.89 6.57 -3.53
CA ALA A 193 -9.96 5.60 -3.63
C ALA A 193 -9.42 4.18 -3.78
N SER A 194 -10.15 3.20 -3.24
CA SER A 194 -9.87 1.77 -3.39
C SER A 194 -11.15 0.96 -3.34
N ASP A 195 -11.19 -0.15 -4.07
CA ASP A 195 -12.25 -1.16 -3.99
C ASP A 195 -12.00 -2.22 -2.88
#